data_AF-A0A7X3A5C2-F1
#
_entry.id   AF-A0A7X3A5C2-F1
#
_cell.length_a   1.000
_cell.length_b   1.000
_cell.length_c   1.000
_cell.angle_alpha   90.00
_cell.angle_beta   90.00
_cell.angle_gamma   90.00
#
_symmetry.space_group_name_H-M   'P 1'
#
loop_
_entity.id
_entity.type
_entity.pdbx_description
1 polymer ?
#
loop_
_entity_poly.entity_id
_entity_poly.type
_entity_poly.pdbx_seq_one_letter_code
_entity_poly.pdbx_strand_id
1 'polypeptide(L)'
;MYMRKSGNKVVLVVILVVLVGAILFFWASWTKGESLHKEEIYHTIAQKNGSVVKITEVKLEDTPFTATMESRKGRRGNDTTFYQIIYVINGSEHIAWFRGVNGPYTQNRETTDAYGDVIEEIPENKSIIKEYGKRWIFDE
;
A
#
# COMPACT_ATOMS: atom_id res chain seq x y z
N MET A 1 6.97 30.99 -53.55
CA MET A 1 5.97 30.26 -52.75
C MET A 1 6.70 29.44 -51.70
N TYR A 2 7.02 30.03 -50.54
CA TYR A 2 7.73 29.35 -49.46
C TYR A 2 6.73 28.56 -48.61
N MET A 3 6.47 27.30 -48.99
CA MET A 3 5.79 26.36 -48.09
C MET A 3 6.74 26.06 -46.92
N ARG A 4 6.45 26.68 -45.76
CA ARG A 4 7.23 26.53 -44.52
C ARG A 4 7.20 25.08 -44.05
N LYS A 5 8.39 24.48 -43.98
CA LYS A 5 8.71 23.16 -43.39
C LYS A 5 8.59 23.18 -41.85
N SER A 6 7.55 23.82 -41.29
CA SER A 6 7.37 24.04 -39.84
C SER A 6 6.52 22.97 -39.14
N GLY A 7 5.84 22.09 -39.90
CA GLY A 7 4.95 21.06 -39.35
C GLY A 7 5.65 20.11 -38.37
N ASN A 8 6.87 19.66 -38.69
CA ASN A 8 7.57 18.68 -37.85
C ASN A 8 8.00 19.24 -36.50
N LYS A 9 8.28 20.55 -36.40
CA LYS A 9 8.69 21.18 -35.12
C LYS A 9 7.50 21.36 -34.18
N VAL A 10 6.32 21.72 -34.72
CA VAL A 10 5.09 21.87 -33.93
C VAL A 10 4.62 20.51 -33.39
N VAL A 11 4.65 19.47 -34.22
CA VAL A 11 4.31 18.10 -33.79
C VAL A 11 5.24 17.61 -32.67
N LEU A 12 6.54 17.89 -32.76
CA LEU A 12 7.51 17.47 -31.75
C LEU A 12 7.30 18.19 -30.41
N VAL A 13 6.96 19.49 -30.45
CA VAL A 13 6.60 20.26 -29.24
C VAL A 13 5.32 19.72 -28.60
N VAL A 14 4.29 19.40 -29.39
CA VAL A 14 3.03 18.84 -28.86
C VAL A 14 3.28 17.48 -28.20
N ILE A 15 4.07 16.60 -28.82
CA ILE A 15 4.43 15.30 -28.24
C ILE A 15 5.16 15.50 -26.90
N LEU A 16 6.13 16.42 -26.83
CA LEU A 16 6.86 16.72 -25.60
C LEU A 16 5.93 17.19 -24.48
N VAL A 17 4.98 18.09 -24.78
CA VAL A 17 4.02 18.58 -23.78
C VAL A 17 3.13 17.45 -23.27
N VAL A 18 2.64 16.58 -24.15
CA VAL A 18 1.84 15.41 -23.76
C VAL A 18 2.65 14.44 -22.89
N LEU A 19 3.91 14.18 -23.25
CA LEU A 19 4.78 13.25 -22.54
C LEU A 19 5.13 13.77 -21.13
N VAL A 20 5.45 15.06 -21.01
CA VAL A 20 5.68 15.71 -19.71
C VAL A 20 4.40 15.70 -18.87
N GLY A 21 3.25 16.00 -19.48
CA GLY A 21 1.94 15.94 -18.80
C GLY A 21 1.63 14.53 -18.27
N ALA A 22 1.91 13.49 -19.05
CA ALA A 22 1.73 12.10 -18.65
C ALA A 22 2.66 11.70 -17.49
N ILE A 23 3.93 12.14 -17.52
CA ILE A 23 4.89 11.89 -16.43
C ILE A 23 4.42 12.57 -15.14
N LEU A 24 4.00 13.83 -15.19
CA LEU A 24 3.53 14.56 -14.02
C LEU A 24 2.24 13.95 -13.45
N PHE A 25 1.30 13.54 -14.32
CA PHE A 25 0.09 12.85 -13.90
C PHE A 25 0.41 11.52 -13.23
N PHE A 26 1.30 10.71 -13.83
CA PHE A 26 1.75 9.45 -13.25
C PHE A 26 2.40 9.64 -11.87
N TRP A 27 3.24 10.67 -11.72
CA TRP A 27 3.90 10.98 -10.46
C TRP A 27 2.90 11.39 -9.36
N ALA A 28 1.96 12.27 -9.69
CA ALA A 28 0.91 12.71 -8.76
C ALA A 28 -0.05 11.58 -8.35
N SER A 29 -0.34 10.64 -9.26
CA SER A 29 -1.12 9.44 -8.94
C SER A 29 -0.36 8.49 -8.01
N TRP A 30 0.97 8.38 -8.14
CA TRP A 30 1.78 7.49 -7.31
C TRP A 30 1.92 7.97 -5.87
N THR A 31 2.04 9.28 -5.64
CA THR A 31 2.21 9.86 -4.29
C THR A 31 0.96 9.77 -3.40
N LYS A 32 -0.22 9.45 -3.96
CA LYS A 32 -1.46 9.31 -3.19
C LYS A 32 -1.54 8.03 -2.33
N GLY A 33 -0.73 7.01 -2.61
CA GLY A 33 -0.80 5.73 -1.90
C GLY A 33 -0.54 5.84 -0.39
N GLU A 34 0.51 6.57 0.01
CA GLU A 34 0.87 6.73 1.43
C GLU A 34 -0.21 7.44 2.26
N SER A 35 -0.88 8.45 1.68
CA SER A 35 -1.97 9.14 2.37
C SER A 35 -3.17 8.23 2.62
N LEU A 36 -3.49 7.35 1.67
CA LEU A 36 -4.61 6.41 1.80
C LEU A 36 -4.35 5.38 2.90
N HIS A 37 -3.12 4.88 3.00
CA HIS A 37 -2.72 3.96 4.07
C HIS A 37 -2.87 4.59 5.46
N LYS A 38 -2.42 5.84 5.62
CA LYS A 38 -2.54 6.54 6.89
C LYS A 38 -4.01 6.79 7.25
N GLU A 39 -4.83 7.21 6.29
CA GLU A 39 -6.27 7.43 6.49
C GLU A 39 -6.97 6.14 6.96
N GLU A 40 -6.67 5.01 6.31
CA GLU A 40 -7.18 3.70 6.73
C GLU A 40 -6.73 3.36 8.15
N ILE A 41 -5.45 3.56 8.48
CA ILE A 41 -4.93 3.32 9.83
C ILE A 41 -5.69 4.14 10.87
N TYR A 42 -5.82 5.45 10.66
CA TYR A 42 -6.54 6.33 11.58
C TYR A 42 -7.99 5.90 11.74
N HIS A 43 -8.67 5.57 10.63
CA HIS A 43 -10.05 5.15 10.66
C HIS A 43 -10.25 3.83 11.42
N THR A 44 -9.44 2.81 11.15
CA THR A 44 -9.53 1.50 11.83
C THR A 44 -9.26 1.61 13.33
N ILE A 45 -8.26 2.40 13.73
CA ILE A 45 -7.95 2.61 15.15
C ILE A 45 -9.06 3.42 15.83
N ALA A 46 -9.60 4.44 15.17
CA ALA A 46 -10.74 5.22 15.70
C ALA A 46 -12.00 4.35 15.88
N GLN A 47 -12.27 3.41 14.95
CA GLN A 47 -13.37 2.45 15.09
C GLN A 47 -13.24 1.54 16.32
N LYS A 48 -12.02 1.32 16.80
CA LYS A 48 -11.74 0.59 18.04
C LYS A 48 -11.75 1.50 19.29
N ASN A 49 -12.22 2.74 19.18
CA ASN A 49 -12.13 3.78 20.22
C ASN A 49 -10.68 4.10 20.64
N GLY A 50 -9.74 3.94 19.72
CA GLY A 50 -8.33 4.24 19.94
C GLY A 50 -7.89 5.57 19.33
N SER A 51 -6.69 6.01 19.71
CA SER A 51 -5.99 7.14 19.11
C SER A 51 -4.59 6.72 18.68
N VAL A 52 -4.21 7.06 17.45
CA VAL A 52 -2.87 6.76 16.93
C VAL A 52 -1.86 7.76 17.50
N VAL A 53 -0.80 7.24 18.11
CA VAL A 53 0.33 8.03 18.65
C VAL A 53 1.43 8.16 17.60
N LYS A 54 1.79 7.05 16.95
CA LYS A 54 2.90 7.02 15.99
C LYS A 54 2.67 5.98 14.91
N ILE A 55 2.98 6.34 13.67
CA ILE A 55 3.03 5.42 12.52
C ILE A 55 4.46 5.44 12.00
N THR A 56 5.10 4.28 11.93
CA THR A 56 6.46 4.13 11.42
C THR A 56 6.45 3.12 10.28
N GLU A 57 6.98 3.50 9.11
CA GLU A 57 7.22 2.55 8.03
C GLU A 57 8.39 1.64 8.39
N VAL A 58 8.21 0.34 8.19
CA VAL A 58 9.14 -0.72 8.58
C VAL A 58 9.35 -1.69 7.43
N LYS A 59 10.46 -2.43 7.46
CA LYS A 59 10.71 -3.48 6.46
C LYS A 59 9.99 -4.76 6.84
N LEU A 60 9.66 -5.60 5.86
CA LEU A 60 9.00 -6.89 6.09
C LEU A 60 9.71 -7.70 7.17
N GLU A 61 11.06 -7.72 7.15
CA GLU A 61 11.89 -8.50 8.09
C GLU A 61 11.67 -8.13 9.56
N ASP A 62 11.23 -6.90 9.83
CA ASP A 62 11.00 -6.36 11.17
C ASP A 62 9.52 -6.49 11.59
N THR A 63 8.71 -7.25 10.84
CA THR A 63 7.27 -7.41 11.08
C THR A 63 6.86 -8.87 11.36
N PRO A 64 5.73 -9.09 12.05
CA PRO A 64 5.17 -10.43 12.22
C PRO A 64 4.70 -11.08 10.90
N PHE A 65 4.57 -10.32 9.80
CA PHE A 65 4.22 -10.85 8.48
C PHE A 65 5.34 -11.70 7.84
N THR A 66 6.54 -11.75 8.43
CA THR A 66 7.65 -12.61 7.97
C THR A 66 7.29 -14.09 7.93
N ALA A 67 6.44 -14.56 8.85
CA ALA A 67 6.08 -15.97 8.98
C ALA A 67 5.35 -16.51 7.74
N THR A 68 4.70 -15.61 7.00
CA THR A 68 3.65 -15.93 6.02
C THR A 68 3.93 -15.35 4.66
N MET A 69 4.73 -14.29 4.60
CA MET A 69 5.24 -13.71 3.36
C MET A 69 6.67 -14.14 3.05
N GLU A 70 7.08 -15.33 3.51
CA GLU A 70 8.42 -15.88 3.29
C GLU A 70 8.84 -15.87 1.82
N SER A 71 7.90 -16.13 0.90
CA SER A 71 8.12 -16.08 -0.56
C SER A 71 8.46 -14.68 -1.10
N ARG A 72 8.19 -13.63 -0.32
CA ARG A 72 8.50 -12.23 -0.63
C ARG A 72 9.73 -11.70 0.11
N LYS A 73 10.30 -12.47 1.05
CA LYS A 73 11.52 -12.09 1.75
C LYS A 73 12.66 -11.86 0.75
N GLY A 74 13.28 -10.68 0.78
CA GLY A 74 14.34 -10.29 -0.15
C GLY A 74 13.89 -9.99 -1.59
N ARG A 75 12.58 -10.04 -1.91
CA ARG A 75 12.06 -9.55 -3.20
C ARG A 75 11.82 -8.05 -3.12
N ARG A 76 12.50 -7.28 -3.95
CA ARG A 76 12.13 -5.88 -4.25
C ARG A 76 10.84 -5.86 -5.07
N GLY A 77 9.70 -6.03 -4.41
CA GLY A 77 8.38 -5.74 -4.98
C GLY A 77 7.89 -4.45 -4.37
N ASN A 78 7.84 -3.37 -5.16
CA ASN A 78 7.47 -2.01 -4.74
C ASN A 78 5.99 -1.85 -4.32
N ASP A 79 5.24 -2.95 -4.28
CA ASP A 79 3.78 -2.92 -4.24
C ASP A 79 3.24 -3.09 -2.81
N THR A 80 4.10 -3.18 -1.79
CA THR A 80 3.65 -3.35 -0.40
C THR A 80 4.50 -2.54 0.57
N THR A 81 3.83 -1.77 1.42
CA THR A 81 4.45 -1.00 2.51
C THR A 81 3.94 -1.53 3.84
N PHE A 82 4.85 -1.70 4.80
CA PHE A 82 4.53 -2.19 6.13
C PHE A 82 4.67 -1.07 7.15
N TYR A 83 3.75 -1.03 8.10
CA TYR A 83 3.72 -0.01 9.14
C TYR A 83 3.63 -0.65 10.51
N GLN A 84 4.43 -0.15 11.45
CA GLN A 84 4.22 -0.30 12.87
C GLN A 84 3.41 0.89 13.38
N ILE A 85 2.34 0.61 14.10
CA ILE A 85 1.43 1.61 14.65
C ILE A 85 1.46 1.49 16.18
N ILE A 86 1.84 2.57 16.84
CA ILE A 86 1.66 2.73 18.28
C ILE A 86 0.37 3.50 18.48
N TYR A 87 -0.57 2.94 19.22
CA TYR A 87 -1.88 3.53 19.48
C TYR A 87 -2.30 3.35 20.93
N VAL A 88 -3.24 4.17 21.38
CA VAL A 88 -3.78 4.14 22.75
C VAL A 88 -5.25 3.79 22.72
N ILE A 89 -5.67 2.80 23.49
CA ILE A 89 -7.08 2.48 23.78
C ILE A 89 -7.23 2.46 25.29
N ASN A 90 -8.26 3.15 25.82
CA ASN A 90 -8.55 3.20 27.26
C ASN A 90 -7.36 3.64 28.15
N GLY A 91 -6.44 4.44 27.61
CA GLY A 91 -5.25 4.91 28.33
C GLY A 91 -4.05 3.97 28.33
N SER A 92 -4.18 2.77 27.73
CA SER A 92 -3.08 1.82 27.55
C SER A 92 -2.48 1.95 26.15
N GLU A 93 -1.16 1.87 26.04
CA GLU A 93 -0.45 1.85 24.76
C GLU A 93 -0.38 0.42 24.20
N HIS A 94 -0.63 0.29 22.91
CA HIS A 94 -0.66 -0.96 22.16
C HIS A 94 0.09 -0.81 20.84
N ILE A 95 0.48 -1.94 20.27
CA ILE A 95 1.16 -2.02 18.98
C ILE A 95 0.28 -2.76 17.98
N ALA A 96 0.14 -2.20 16.78
CA ALA A 96 -0.44 -2.89 15.64
C ALA A 96 0.53 -2.87 14.47
N TRP A 97 0.33 -3.82 13.56
CA TRP A 97 1.05 -3.93 12.31
C TRP A 97 0.06 -3.89 11.16
N PHE A 98 0.37 -3.07 10.17
CA PHE A 98 -0.47 -2.88 9.01
C PHE A 98 0.31 -3.11 7.72
N ARG A 99 -0.32 -3.81 6.77
CA ARG A 99 0.19 -4.03 5.43
C ARG A 99 -0.64 -3.26 4.40
N GLY A 100 -0.06 -2.20 3.85
CA GLY A 100 -0.60 -1.41 2.74
C GLY A 100 -0.11 -1.94 1.39
N VAL A 101 -0.96 -1.90 0.36
CA VAL A 101 -0.59 -2.30 -1.01
C VAL A 101 -0.50 -1.04 -1.87
N ASN A 102 0.70 -0.72 -2.35
CA ASN A 102 0.94 0.47 -3.16
C ASN A 102 0.36 0.31 -4.57
N GLY A 103 -0.52 1.22 -4.98
CA GLY A 103 -0.98 1.30 -6.36
C GLY A 103 -2.20 2.21 -6.55
N PRO A 104 -2.34 2.87 -7.72
CA PRO A 104 -3.48 3.74 -8.00
C PRO A 104 -4.81 2.99 -8.17
N TYR A 105 -4.78 1.66 -8.28
CA TYR A 105 -5.95 0.80 -8.46
C TYR A 105 -5.95 -0.42 -7.52
N THR A 106 -5.04 -0.45 -6.55
CA THR A 106 -4.95 -1.56 -5.60
C THR A 106 -6.09 -1.43 -4.62
N GLN A 107 -7.08 -2.32 -4.78
CA GLN A 107 -8.01 -2.57 -3.70
C GLN A 107 -7.27 -3.36 -2.63
N ASN A 108 -7.40 -2.86 -1.42
CA ASN A 108 -7.07 -3.55 -0.20
C ASN A 108 -7.83 -4.88 -0.13
N ARG A 109 -7.20 -5.93 -0.64
CA ARG A 109 -7.78 -7.27 -0.69
C ARG A 109 -7.17 -8.12 0.42
N GLU A 110 -8.05 -8.83 1.09
CA GLU A 110 -7.71 -9.91 2.01
C GLU A 110 -8.24 -11.20 1.38
N THR A 111 -7.53 -12.30 1.60
CA THR A 111 -8.05 -13.62 1.22
C THR A 111 -9.10 -13.97 2.24
N THR A 112 -10.34 -14.06 1.79
CA THR A 112 -11.45 -14.53 2.60
C THR A 112 -11.79 -15.97 2.24
N ASP A 113 -12.37 -16.71 3.18
CA ASP A 113 -12.92 -18.02 2.91
C ASP A 113 -14.28 -17.93 2.15
N ALA A 114 -14.96 -19.07 2.03
CA ALA A 114 -16.28 -19.14 1.38
C ALA A 114 -17.39 -18.38 2.13
N TYR A 115 -17.16 -18.00 3.39
CA TYR A 115 -18.09 -17.31 4.26
C TYR A 115 -17.79 -15.81 4.38
N GLY A 116 -16.65 -15.37 3.85
CA GLY A 116 -16.22 -13.96 3.89
C GLY A 116 -15.31 -13.65 5.06
N ASP A 117 -14.90 -14.65 5.84
CA ASP A 117 -13.99 -14.47 6.97
C ASP A 117 -12.54 -14.41 6.47
N VAL A 118 -11.76 -13.48 7.01
CA VAL A 118 -10.35 -13.30 6.63
C VAL A 118 -9.55 -14.51 7.06
N ILE A 119 -8.94 -15.19 6.09
CA ILE A 119 -8.13 -16.37 6.36
C ILE A 119 -6.85 -15.94 7.05
N GLU A 120 -6.60 -16.50 8.23
CA GLU A 120 -5.40 -16.21 8.97
C GLU A 120 -4.15 -16.75 8.28
N GLU A 121 -3.11 -15.93 8.39
CA GLU A 121 -1.78 -16.20 7.90
C GLU A 121 -1.07 -17.20 8.84
N ILE A 122 -1.44 -18.48 8.74
CA ILE A 122 -0.84 -19.61 9.47
C ILE A 122 -0.18 -20.61 8.50
N PRO A 123 0.81 -21.42 8.94
CA PRO A 123 1.54 -22.37 8.08
C PRO A 123 0.63 -23.28 7.24
N GLU A 124 -0.50 -23.70 7.80
CA GLU A 124 -1.51 -24.56 7.18
C GLU A 124 -2.18 -23.88 5.98
N ASN A 125 -2.33 -22.56 6.05
CA ASN A 125 -2.99 -21.74 5.03
C ASN A 125 -2.01 -21.16 3.99
N LYS A 126 -0.68 -21.41 4.12
CA LYS A 126 0.35 -20.89 3.19
C LYS A 126 0.08 -21.25 1.73
N SER A 127 -0.56 -22.39 1.46
CA SER A 127 -0.89 -22.83 0.10
C SER A 127 -2.06 -22.05 -0.52
N ILE A 128 -2.94 -21.51 0.32
CA ILE A 128 -4.14 -20.75 -0.03
C ILE A 128 -3.79 -19.27 -0.14
N ILE A 129 -3.04 -18.75 0.83
CA ILE A 129 -2.59 -17.36 0.90
C ILE A 129 -1.34 -17.19 0.03
N LYS A 130 -1.54 -17.14 -1.29
CA LYS A 130 -0.43 -16.94 -2.24
C LYS A 130 -0.01 -15.49 -2.37
N GLU A 131 -0.90 -14.54 -2.08
CA GLU A 131 -0.70 -13.13 -2.45
C GLU A 131 -1.29 -12.10 -1.48
N TYR A 132 -2.42 -12.39 -0.81
CA TYR A 132 -3.18 -11.42 -0.01
C TYR A 132 -3.66 -12.01 1.32
N GLY A 133 -2.85 -12.19 2.37
CA GLY A 133 -3.39 -12.64 3.67
C GLY A 133 -3.86 -11.49 4.57
N LYS A 134 -3.92 -11.71 5.88
CA LYS A 134 -4.35 -10.72 6.89
C LYS A 134 -3.56 -9.42 6.77
N ARG A 135 -4.23 -8.26 6.80
CA ARG A 135 -3.55 -6.95 6.68
C ARG A 135 -3.29 -6.26 8.00
N TRP A 136 -4.01 -6.66 9.04
CA TRP A 136 -3.91 -6.12 10.38
C TRP A 136 -3.51 -7.21 11.36
N ILE A 137 -2.48 -6.93 12.16
CA ILE A 137 -2.12 -7.72 13.33
C ILE A 137 -2.14 -6.75 14.51
N PHE A 138 -3.04 -6.99 15.46
CA PHE A 138 -3.11 -6.24 16.72
C PHE A 138 -2.40 -7.06 17.79
N ASP A 139 -1.45 -6.45 18.48
CA ASP A 139 -0.84 -7.01 19.69
C ASP A 139 -1.75 -6.60 20.85
N GLU A 140 -2.56 -7.54 21.33
CA GLU A 140 -3.55 -7.33 22.39
C GLU A 140 -2.91 -7.30 23.79
#